data_AF-A0A6P7FNI0-F1
#
_entry.id   AF-A0A6P7FNI0-F1
#
_cell.length_a   1.000
_cell.length_b   1.000
_cell.length_c   1.000
_cell.angle_alpha   90.00
_cell.angle_beta   90.00
_cell.angle_gamma   90.00
#
_symmetry.space_group_name_H-M   'P 1'
#
loop_
_entity.id
_entity.type
_entity.pdbx_description
1 polymer ?
#
loop_
_entity_poly.entity_id
_entity_poly.type
_entity_poly.pdbx_seq_one_letter_code
_entity_poly.pdbx_strand_id
1 'polypeptide(L)'
;MNSVLDWSEIILDCAYATTYIISTIIIVKSCDTVEKTAKATLMSCYMHQESLKGTELEQELLQFANISNAFVPIYNAGFVTLNLPVLSSLFSATITYLIVIIQFDLTLK
;
A
#
# COMPACT_ATOMS: atom_id res chain seq x y z
N MET A 1 -19.59 11.68 -42.54
CA MET A 1 -18.21 11.89 -42.06
C MET A 1 -18.26 11.89 -40.53
N ASN A 2 -18.51 10.73 -39.94
CA ASN A 2 -18.66 10.48 -38.50
C ASN A 2 -18.82 8.96 -38.33
N SER A 3 -18.24 8.38 -37.28
CA SER A 3 -18.43 6.99 -36.77
C SER A 3 -17.29 5.96 -36.92
N VAL A 4 -16.03 6.37 -36.96
CA VAL A 4 -14.96 5.50 -36.43
C VAL A 4 -14.46 6.19 -35.17
N LEU A 5 -15.22 5.99 -34.08
CA LEU A 5 -14.68 6.18 -32.74
C LEU A 5 -13.42 5.30 -32.69
N ASP A 6 -12.26 5.92 -32.51
CA ASP A 6 -10.98 5.25 -32.71
C ASP A 6 -10.75 4.26 -31.56
N TRP A 7 -11.25 3.03 -31.74
CA TRP A 7 -11.17 1.96 -30.74
C TRP A 7 -9.74 1.74 -30.23
N SER A 8 -8.73 2.12 -31.04
CA SER A 8 -7.33 2.07 -30.66
C SER A 8 -6.98 3.03 -29.52
N GLU A 9 -7.52 4.26 -29.52
CA GLU A 9 -7.32 5.26 -28.47
C GLU A 9 -7.97 4.81 -27.16
N ILE A 10 -9.21 4.30 -27.23
CA ILE A 10 -9.93 3.78 -26.05
C ILE A 10 -9.19 2.61 -25.40
N ILE A 11 -8.69 1.67 -26.21
CA ILE A 11 -7.92 0.53 -25.71
C ILE A 11 -6.62 1.00 -25.04
N LEU A 12 -5.95 2.01 -25.61
CA LEU A 12 -4.72 2.56 -25.06
C LEU A 12 -4.95 3.24 -23.71
N ASP A 13 -6.00 4.05 -23.59
CA ASP A 13 -6.38 4.72 -22.34
C ASP A 13 -6.74 3.71 -21.24
N CYS A 14 -7.49 2.67 -21.58
CA CYS A 14 -7.80 1.58 -20.66
C CYS A 14 -6.53 0.81 -20.22
N ALA A 15 -5.60 0.55 -21.14
CA ALA A 15 -4.33 -0.12 -20.83
C ALA A 15 -3.44 0.73 -19.92
N TYR A 16 -3.41 2.04 -20.15
CA TYR A 16 -2.67 2.97 -19.30
C TYR A 16 -3.26 3.03 -17.88
N ALA A 17 -4.57 3.19 -17.78
CA ALA A 17 -5.27 3.24 -16.50
C ALA A 17 -5.08 1.95 -15.68
N THR A 18 -5.20 0.78 -16.33
CA THR A 18 -5.00 -0.52 -15.66
C THR A 18 -3.55 -0.70 -15.20
N THR A 19 -2.57 -0.32 -16.02
CA THR A 19 -1.15 -0.38 -15.64
C THR A 19 -0.89 0.49 -14.41
N TYR A 20 -1.38 1.72 -14.38
CA TYR A 20 -1.20 2.64 -13.26
C TYR A 20 -1.82 2.09 -11.95
N ILE A 21 -3.01 1.51 -12.06
CA ILE A 21 -3.68 0.87 -10.92
C ILE A 21 -2.85 -0.29 -10.40
N ILE A 22 -2.37 -1.18 -11.27
CA ILE A 22 -1.56 -2.34 -10.89
C ILE A 22 -0.26 -1.89 -10.20
N SER A 23 0.45 -0.91 -10.76
CA SER A 23 1.66 -0.36 -10.15
C SER A 23 1.38 0.21 -8.76
N THR A 24 0.27 0.94 -8.60
CA THR A 24 -0.14 1.50 -7.30
C THR A 24 -0.43 0.39 -6.28
N ILE A 25 -1.15 -0.65 -6.68
CA ILE A 25 -1.42 -1.81 -5.81
C ILE A 25 -0.10 -2.44 -5.37
N ILE A 26 0.82 -2.72 -6.30
CA ILE A 26 2.09 -3.38 -6.00
C ILE A 26 2.89 -2.55 -4.99
N ILE A 27 3.05 -1.24 -5.23
CA ILE A 27 3.80 -0.36 -4.34
C ILE A 27 3.20 -0.36 -2.93
N VAL A 28 1.88 -0.15 -2.81
CA VAL A 28 1.22 -0.11 -1.49
C VAL A 28 1.34 -1.46 -0.78
N LYS A 29 1.17 -2.57 -1.50
CA LYS A 29 1.30 -3.91 -0.90
C LYS A 29 2.72 -4.22 -0.47
N SER A 30 3.72 -3.80 -1.23
CA SER A 30 5.14 -3.93 -0.87
C SER A 30 5.46 -3.13 0.38
N CYS A 31 4.99 -1.88 0.49
CA CYS A 31 5.15 -1.07 1.71
C CYS A 31 4.51 -1.74 2.94
N ASP A 32 3.26 -2.19 2.81
CA ASP A 32 2.53 -2.88 3.88
C ASP A 32 3.21 -4.21 4.30
N THR A 33 3.73 -4.97 3.33
CA THR A 33 4.45 -6.22 3.60
C THR A 33 5.75 -5.96 4.33
N VAL A 34 6.55 -4.99 3.89
CA VAL A 34 7.81 -4.64 4.54
C VAL A 34 7.58 -4.19 5.98
N GLU A 35 6.57 -3.35 6.23
CA GLU A 35 6.23 -2.91 7.58
C GLU A 35 5.82 -4.09 8.48
N LYS A 36 4.96 -4.99 7.97
CA LYS A 36 4.53 -6.19 8.71
C LYS A 36 5.67 -7.16 8.98
N THR A 37 6.52 -7.41 7.99
CA THR A 37 7.69 -8.28 8.15
C THR A 37 8.66 -7.71 9.17
N ALA A 38 8.95 -6.40 9.13
CA ALA A 38 9.83 -5.76 10.10
C ALA A 38 9.29 -5.87 11.53
N LYS A 39 7.97 -5.64 11.73
CA LYS A 39 7.31 -5.84 13.04
C LYS A 39 7.32 -7.30 13.49
N ALA A 40 7.13 -8.25 12.59
CA ALA A 40 7.17 -9.68 12.90
C ALA A 40 8.58 -10.11 13.34
N THR A 41 9.63 -9.65 12.65
CA THR A 41 11.03 -9.88 13.04
C THR A 41 11.32 -9.31 14.42
N LEU A 42 10.86 -8.09 14.70
CA LEU A 42 11.01 -7.45 16.00
C LEU A 42 10.34 -8.27 17.12
N MET A 43 9.12 -8.74 16.88
CA MET A 43 8.38 -9.57 17.83
C MET A 43 9.06 -10.93 18.06
N SER A 44 9.63 -11.55 17.02
CA SER A 44 10.43 -12.76 17.18
C SER A 44 11.67 -12.53 18.03
N CYS A 45 12.37 -11.39 17.88
CA CYS A 45 13.50 -11.03 18.74
C CYS A 45 13.06 -10.88 20.21
N TYR A 46 11.96 -10.17 20.49
CA TYR A 46 11.46 -10.02 21.85
C TYR A 46 11.02 -11.35 22.48
N MET A 47 10.41 -12.25 21.72
CA MET A 47 10.04 -13.57 22.22
C MET A 47 11.26 -14.44 22.56
N HIS A 48 12.32 -14.38 21.76
CA HIS A 48 13.55 -15.14 22.05
C HIS A 48 14.37 -14.50 23.18
N GLN A 49 14.22 -13.20 23.42
CA GLN A 49 14.84 -12.52 24.56
C GLN A 49 14.43 -13.18 25.89
N GLU A 50 13.16 -13.53 26.05
CA GLU A 50 12.66 -14.14 27.29
C GLU A 50 13.29 -15.52 27.55
N SER A 51 13.63 -16.26 26.49
CA SER A 51 14.33 -17.54 26.56
C SER A 51 15.83 -17.44 26.82
N LEU A 52 16.42 -16.24 26.67
CA LEU A 52 17.86 -15.97 26.77
C LEU A 52 18.24 -15.16 28.02
N LYS A 53 17.29 -14.93 28.94
CA LYS A 53 17.50 -14.17 30.19
C LYS A 53 18.75 -14.64 30.96
N GLY A 54 19.66 -13.72 31.22
CA GLY A 54 20.88 -13.96 32.00
C GLY A 54 22.11 -14.41 31.21
N THR A 55 22.03 -14.45 29.87
CA THR A 55 23.18 -14.73 28.98
C THR A 55 23.73 -13.44 28.36
N GLU A 56 25.00 -13.41 27.97
CA GLU A 56 25.57 -12.27 27.20
C GLU A 56 24.79 -12.01 25.89
N LEU A 57 24.21 -13.06 25.30
CA LEU A 57 23.34 -12.97 24.12
C LEU A 57 22.07 -12.15 24.35
N GLU A 58 21.61 -12.00 25.60
CA GLU A 58 20.45 -11.16 25.91
C GLU A 58 20.71 -9.72 25.52
N GLN A 59 21.88 -9.17 25.87
CA GLN A 59 22.23 -7.79 25.56
C GLN A 59 22.41 -7.56 24.05
N GLU A 60 23.03 -8.50 23.34
CA GLU A 60 23.18 -8.41 21.88
C GLU A 60 21.82 -8.44 21.17
N LEU A 61 20.91 -9.32 21.60
CA LEU A 61 19.56 -9.41 21.03
C LEU A 61 18.75 -8.13 21.31
N LEU A 62 18.93 -7.53 22.49
CA LEU A 62 18.27 -6.29 22.89
C LEU A 62 18.78 -5.10 22.07
N GLN A 63 20.10 -5.03 21.82
CA GLN A 63 20.68 -4.03 20.92
C GLN A 63 20.19 -4.22 19.48
N PHE A 64 20.16 -5.45 18.98
CA PHE A 64 19.65 -5.75 17.65
C PHE A 64 18.16 -5.41 17.49
N ALA A 65 17.33 -5.74 18.49
CA ALA A 65 15.92 -5.37 18.50
C ALA A 65 15.75 -3.85 18.52
N ASN A 66 16.51 -3.13 19.34
CA ASN A 66 16.41 -1.68 19.44
C ASN A 66 16.81 -0.97 18.13
N ILE A 67 17.88 -1.47 17.48
CA ILE A 67 18.29 -1.00 16.15
C ILE A 67 17.20 -1.34 15.12
N SER A 68 16.71 -2.58 15.08
CA SER A 68 15.65 -2.98 14.15
C SER A 68 14.37 -2.17 14.32
N ASN A 69 14.02 -1.79 15.55
CA ASN A 69 12.85 -0.96 15.84
C ASN A 69 12.99 0.45 15.22
N ALA A 70 14.18 1.03 15.28
CA ALA A 70 14.48 2.32 14.66
C ALA A 70 14.44 2.27 13.12
N PHE A 71 14.62 1.09 12.53
CA PHE A 71 14.61 0.86 11.08
C PHE A 71 13.27 0.37 10.54
N VAL A 72 12.24 0.14 11.36
CA VAL A 72 10.89 -0.22 10.86
C VAL A 72 10.40 0.92 9.97
N PRO A 73 10.31 0.72 8.64
CA PRO A 73 9.99 1.82 7.75
C PRO A 73 8.49 2.10 7.85
N ILE A 74 8.13 3.23 8.44
CA ILE A 74 6.77 3.75 8.38
C ILE A 74 6.66 4.57 7.10
N TYR A 75 6.09 3.97 6.07
CA TYR A 75 5.89 4.64 4.79
C TYR A 75 4.71 5.62 4.90
N ASN A 76 5.02 6.86 5.25
CA ASN A 76 4.05 7.97 5.28
C ASN A 76 4.16 8.82 4.01
N ALA A 77 3.03 8.98 3.30
CA ALA A 77 2.88 9.89 2.17
C ALA A 77 2.22 11.21 2.63
N GLY A 78 2.82 11.86 3.62
CA GLY A 78 2.35 13.14 4.17
C GLY A 78 1.16 12.99 5.12
N PHE A 79 -0.05 12.85 4.57
CA PHE A 79 -1.31 12.77 5.36
C PHE A 79 -1.79 11.34 5.59
N VAL A 80 -1.19 10.37 4.89
CA VAL A 80 -1.71 9.01 4.82
C VAL A 80 -0.56 8.01 4.92
N THR A 81 -0.70 7.03 5.82
CA THR A 81 0.20 5.88 5.89
C THR A 81 -0.13 4.94 4.74
N LEU A 82 0.88 4.54 3.96
CA LEU A 82 0.70 3.62 2.83
C LEU A 82 0.44 2.21 3.36
N ASN A 83 -0.83 1.92 3.62
CA ASN A 83 -1.31 0.64 4.10
C ASN A 83 -2.40 0.08 3.17
N LEU A 84 -2.66 -1.22 3.27
CA LEU A 84 -3.67 -1.88 2.44
C LEU A 84 -5.09 -1.27 2.55
N PRO A 85 -5.56 -0.80 3.73
CA PRO A 85 -6.83 -0.10 3.86
C PRO A 85 -6.98 1.17 3.01
N VAL A 86 -5.90 1.94 2.83
CA VAL A 86 -5.91 3.18 2.03
C VAL A 86 -6.18 2.87 0.55
N LEU A 87 -5.67 1.76 0.04
CA LEU A 87 -5.97 1.30 -1.31
C LEU A 87 -7.48 1.04 -1.50
N SER A 88 -8.12 0.40 -0.51
CA SER A 88 -9.57 0.15 -0.53
C SER A 88 -10.37 1.46 -0.56
N SER A 89 -9.96 2.44 0.27
CA SER A 89 -10.59 3.76 0.30
C SER A 89 -10.43 4.51 -1.04
N LEU A 90 -9.25 4.44 -1.65
CA LEU A 90 -8.97 5.02 -2.98
C LEU A 90 -9.86 4.43 -4.07
N PHE A 91 -9.99 3.10 -4.12
CA PHE A 91 -10.88 2.44 -5.07
C PHE A 91 -12.33 2.85 -4.87
N SER A 92 -12.81 2.85 -3.62
CA SER A 92 -14.16 3.28 -3.29
C SER A 92 -14.42 4.71 -3.73
N ALA A 93 -13.54 5.64 -3.41
CA ALA A 93 -13.68 7.04 -3.78
C ALA A 93 -13.71 7.21 -5.31
N THR A 94 -12.82 6.51 -6.02
CA THR A 94 -12.78 6.54 -7.49
C THR A 94 -14.10 6.07 -8.10
N ILE A 95 -14.63 4.92 -7.64
CA ILE A 95 -15.92 4.40 -8.11
C ILE A 95 -17.05 5.39 -7.80
N THR A 96 -17.07 5.95 -6.59
CA THR A 96 -18.08 6.96 -6.21
C THR A 96 -18.04 8.18 -7.15
N TYR A 97 -16.85 8.73 -7.43
CA TYR A 97 -16.71 9.85 -8.35
C TYR A 97 -17.17 9.51 -9.76
N LEU A 98 -16.84 8.32 -10.27
CA LEU A 98 -17.32 7.87 -11.59
C LEU A 98 -18.84 7.81 -11.64
N ILE A 99 -19.48 7.23 -10.62
CA ILE A 99 -20.95 7.15 -10.53
C ILE A 99 -21.55 8.55 -10.52
N VAL A 100 -21.01 9.47 -9.72
CA VAL A 100 -21.49 10.85 -9.64
C VAL A 100 -21.38 11.56 -10.99
N ILE A 101 -20.24 11.46 -11.68
CA ILE A 101 -20.04 12.06 -13.00
C ILE A 101 -21.04 11.52 -14.01
N ILE A 102 -21.27 10.20 -14.03
CA ILE A 102 -22.24 9.56 -14.92
C ILE A 102 -23.67 10.06 -14.61
N GLN A 103 -24.04 10.15 -13.33
CA GLN A 103 -25.35 10.66 -12.92
C GLN A 103 -25.55 12.12 -13.35
N PHE A 104 -24.51 12.97 -13.23
CA PHE A 104 -24.57 14.36 -13.70
C PHE A 104 -24.76 14.45 -15.22
N ASP A 105 -24.03 13.66 -16.02
CA ASP A 105 -24.19 13.65 -17.49
C ASP A 105 -25.59 13.19 -17.92
N LEU A 106 -26.13 12.17 -17.25
CA LEU A 106 -27.47 11.65 -17.54
C LEU A 106 -28.60 12.60 -17.13
N THR A 107 -28.39 13.44 -16.12
CA THR A 107 -29.41 14.37 -15.60
C THR A 107 -29.40 15.72 -16.33
N LEU A 108 -28.26 16.11 -16.92
CA LEU A 108 -28.10 17.36 -17.68
C LEU A 108 -28.41 17.20 -19.20
N LYS A 109 -28.73 15.99 -19.66
CA LYS A 109 -29.32 15.71 -20.97
C LYS A 109 -30.84 15.64 -20.89
#